data_AF-A0A847QNG5-F1
#
_entry.id   AF-A0A847QNG5-F1
#
_cell.length_a   1.000
_cell.length_b   1.000
_cell.length_c   1.000
_cell.angle_alpha   90.00
_cell.angle_beta   90.00
_cell.angle_gamma   90.00
#
_symmetry.space_group_name_H-M   'P 1'
#
loop_
_entity.id
_entity.type
_entity.pdbx_description
1 polymer ?
#
loop_
_entity_poly.entity_id
_entity_poly.type
_entity_poly.pdbx_seq_one_letter_code
_entity_poly.pdbx_strand_id
1 'polypeptide(L)'
;MKDAIEQLKLEVDALYGVLADLYGPDKLILKASKLEALGLMRSEDLGQRVQALVKLVNDDPTEKAALTVEEIPDVLEEIHEQIAEIVAKRSVEDKLNQVVAEKMQERHEEYIKEIKTQVLKETAGPENAQTLKKLARLEKMNAAKPLSSAVEILRPQAPEEIIGQESAMQALLAKLATPYPQHILIYGPPGVGKTSAARVALETVKKFQDSPFGLDAPIIEVDGTTLRWDPRDVTNPLLGSVHDPIYQGARRDMADAGVPEPKLGLVNDAHTGVLFIDEIGEMDPSLLNKLLKVLED
;
A
#
# COMPACT_ATOMS: atom_id res chain seq x y z
N MET A 1 -42.68 0.33 -46.07
CA MET A 1 -41.46 0.94 -46.65
C MET A 1 -40.73 1.82 -45.63
N LYS A 2 -41.40 2.76 -44.94
CA LYS A 2 -40.77 3.55 -43.84
C LYS A 2 -40.25 2.68 -42.68
N ASP A 3 -41.06 1.74 -42.18
CA ASP A 3 -40.67 0.87 -41.06
C ASP A 3 -39.46 -0.04 -41.39
N ALA A 4 -39.36 -0.51 -42.64
CA ALA A 4 -38.23 -1.34 -43.09
C ALA A 4 -36.92 -0.53 -43.19
N ILE A 5 -36.99 0.73 -43.63
CA ILE A 5 -35.82 1.63 -43.69
C ILE A 5 -35.35 2.01 -42.27
N GLU A 6 -36.28 2.14 -41.32
CA GLU A 6 -35.95 2.43 -39.92
C GLU A 6 -35.28 1.23 -39.23
N GLN A 7 -35.70 0.00 -39.52
CA GLN A 7 -35.02 -1.22 -39.06
C GLN A 7 -33.59 -1.33 -39.60
N LEU A 8 -33.38 -1.08 -40.90
CA LEU A 8 -32.04 -1.10 -41.50
C LEU A 8 -31.11 -0.03 -40.91
N LYS A 9 -31.65 1.14 -40.53
CA LYS A 9 -30.87 2.18 -39.85
C LYS A 9 -30.37 1.72 -38.47
N LEU A 10 -31.24 1.09 -37.68
CA LEU A 10 -30.89 0.55 -36.36
C LEU A 10 -29.83 -0.55 -36.46
N GLU A 11 -29.94 -1.41 -37.48
CA GLU A 11 -28.97 -2.48 -37.74
C GLU A 11 -27.60 -1.92 -38.11
N VAL A 12 -27.55 -0.92 -38.99
CA VAL A 12 -26.31 -0.22 -39.34
C VAL A 12 -25.67 0.48 -38.13
N ASP A 13 -26.47 1.12 -37.27
CA ASP A 13 -25.98 1.75 -36.04
C ASP A 13 -25.37 0.71 -35.08
N ALA A 14 -26.00 -0.46 -34.94
CA ALA A 14 -25.50 -1.56 -34.13
C ALA A 14 -24.16 -2.10 -34.66
N LEU A 15 -24.03 -2.26 -35.98
CA LEU A 15 -22.78 -2.70 -36.63
C LEU A 15 -21.63 -1.71 -36.40
N TYR A 16 -21.90 -0.41 -36.45
CA TYR A 16 -20.90 0.60 -36.07
C TYR A 16 -20.48 0.49 -34.61
N GLY A 17 -21.42 0.19 -33.71
CA GLY A 17 -21.13 -0.09 -32.29
C GLY A 17 -20.18 -1.27 -32.12
N VAL A 18 -20.46 -2.40 -32.77
CA VAL A 18 -19.60 -3.59 -32.73
C VAL A 18 -18.20 -3.29 -33.26
N LEU A 19 -18.07 -2.55 -34.36
CA LEU A 19 -16.78 -2.15 -34.89
C LEU A 19 -16.01 -1.20 -33.95
N ALA A 20 -16.71 -0.30 -33.26
CA ALA A 20 -16.11 0.59 -32.28
C ALA A 20 -15.59 -0.18 -31.05
N ASP A 21 -16.34 -1.18 -30.58
CA ASP A 21 -15.92 -2.05 -29.47
C ASP A 21 -14.73 -2.93 -29.86
N LEU A 22 -14.71 -3.43 -31.10
CA LEU A 22 -13.59 -4.18 -31.62
C LEU A 22 -12.34 -3.30 -31.72
N TYR A 23 -12.35 -2.26 -32.56
CA TYR A 23 -11.12 -1.52 -32.84
C TYR A 23 -10.73 -0.53 -31.74
N GLY A 24 -11.69 -0.11 -30.91
CA GLY A 24 -11.58 1.07 -30.05
C GLY A 24 -11.91 2.35 -30.83
N PRO A 25 -12.55 3.35 -30.20
CA PRO A 25 -13.08 4.53 -30.89
C PRO A 25 -12.00 5.31 -31.66
N ASP A 26 -10.83 5.50 -31.07
CA ASP A 26 -9.73 6.26 -31.70
C ASP A 26 -9.15 5.55 -32.92
N LYS A 27 -8.97 4.22 -32.85
CA LYS A 27 -8.44 3.44 -33.98
C LYS A 27 -9.46 3.33 -35.11
N LEU A 28 -10.76 3.25 -34.79
CA LEU A 28 -11.82 3.25 -35.79
C LEU A 28 -11.83 4.57 -36.57
N ILE A 29 -11.71 5.71 -35.88
CA ILE A 29 -11.65 7.03 -36.52
C ILE A 29 -10.40 7.16 -37.42
N LEU A 30 -9.25 6.69 -36.94
CA LEU A 30 -8.01 6.68 -37.75
C LEU A 30 -8.16 5.81 -39.00
N LYS A 31 -8.79 4.64 -38.86
CA LYS A 31 -9.07 3.72 -39.97
C LYS A 31 -10.05 4.35 -40.98
N ALA A 32 -11.12 4.97 -40.50
CA ALA A 32 -12.10 5.67 -41.32
C ALA A 32 -11.51 6.88 -42.06
N SER A 33 -10.57 7.59 -41.44
CA SER A 33 -9.84 8.70 -42.06
C SER A 33 -8.94 8.20 -43.20
N LYS A 34 -8.20 7.10 -42.97
CA LYS A 34 -7.32 6.49 -43.98
C LYS A 34 -8.09 5.96 -45.20
N LEU A 35 -9.30 5.45 -45.00
CA LEU A 35 -10.14 4.86 -46.04
C LEU A 35 -11.14 5.86 -46.67
N GLU A 36 -11.00 7.15 -46.34
CA GLU A 36 -11.91 8.22 -46.79
C GLU A 36 -13.40 7.96 -46.48
N ALA A 37 -13.66 7.12 -45.47
CA ALA A 37 -15.00 6.70 -45.06
C ALA A 37 -15.62 7.62 -44.00
N LEU A 38 -14.84 8.53 -43.41
CA LEU A 38 -15.28 9.38 -42.29
C LEU A 38 -16.45 10.31 -42.64
N GLY A 39 -16.46 10.85 -43.87
CA GLY A 39 -17.58 11.66 -44.38
C GLY A 39 -18.83 10.83 -44.65
N LEU A 40 -18.64 9.62 -45.17
CA LEU A 40 -19.71 8.67 -45.49
C LEU A 40 -20.40 8.11 -44.23
N MET A 41 -19.65 7.88 -43.15
CA MET A 41 -20.20 7.45 -41.84
C MET A 41 -21.20 8.46 -41.26
N ARG A 42 -20.99 9.76 -41.52
CA ARG A 42 -21.79 10.88 -40.98
C ARG A 42 -22.90 11.35 -41.92
N SER A 43 -23.06 10.70 -43.07
CA SER A 43 -24.10 11.07 -44.03
C SER A 43 -25.50 10.72 -43.51
N GLU A 44 -26.51 11.48 -43.93
CA GLU A 44 -27.92 11.17 -43.64
C GLU A 44 -28.47 10.06 -44.56
N ASP A 45 -27.76 9.77 -45.65
CA ASP A 45 -28.12 8.72 -46.61
C ASP A 45 -27.68 7.33 -46.14
N LEU A 46 -28.65 6.39 -46.07
CA LEU A 46 -28.39 5.04 -45.58
C LEU A 46 -27.42 4.27 -46.49
N GLY A 47 -27.51 4.45 -47.81
CA GLY A 47 -26.62 3.79 -48.77
C GLY A 47 -25.16 4.20 -48.59
N GLN A 48 -24.90 5.50 -48.37
CA GLN A 48 -23.57 6.01 -48.06
C GLN A 48 -23.03 5.50 -46.71
N ARG A 49 -23.88 5.36 -45.69
CA ARG A 49 -23.49 4.81 -44.38
C ARG A 49 -23.14 3.32 -44.46
N VAL A 50 -23.88 2.54 -45.24
CA VAL A 50 -23.60 1.12 -45.49
C VAL A 50 -22.31 0.98 -46.30
N GLN A 51 -22.09 1.84 -47.30
CA GLN A 51 -20.85 1.87 -48.06
C GLN A 51 -19.63 2.14 -47.17
N ALA A 52 -19.76 3.03 -46.18
CA ALA A 52 -18.70 3.24 -45.19
C ALA A 52 -18.41 1.98 -44.35
N LEU A 53 -19.44 1.22 -43.93
CA LEU A 53 -19.23 -0.07 -43.26
C LEU A 53 -18.47 -1.05 -44.15
N VAL A 54 -18.87 -1.18 -45.42
CA VAL A 54 -18.19 -2.05 -46.40
C VAL A 54 -16.72 -1.69 -46.51
N LYS A 55 -16.38 -0.40 -46.61
CA LYS A 55 -14.98 0.05 -46.65
C LYS A 55 -14.22 -0.30 -45.38
N LEU A 56 -14.83 -0.09 -44.21
CA LEU A 56 -14.19 -0.33 -42.91
C LEU A 56 -13.93 -1.81 -42.62
N VAL A 57 -14.84 -2.68 -43.04
CA VAL A 57 -14.75 -4.13 -42.81
C VAL A 57 -13.81 -4.79 -43.82
N ASN A 58 -13.88 -4.40 -45.10
CA ASN A 58 -13.01 -4.95 -46.15
C ASN A 58 -11.60 -4.35 -46.22
N ASP A 59 -11.33 -3.26 -45.49
CA ASP A 59 -10.05 -2.53 -45.56
C ASP A 59 -9.68 -2.06 -46.99
N ASP A 60 -10.69 -1.84 -47.84
CA ASP A 60 -10.55 -1.47 -49.24
C ASP A 60 -11.08 -0.04 -49.47
N PRO A 61 -10.26 0.92 -49.95
CA PRO A 61 -10.69 2.28 -50.22
C PRO A 61 -11.56 2.43 -51.49
N THR A 62 -11.69 1.39 -52.32
CA THR A 62 -12.32 1.44 -53.64
C THR A 62 -13.71 2.09 -53.63
N GLU A 63 -13.91 3.10 -54.48
CA GLU A 63 -15.20 3.78 -54.66
C GLU A 63 -16.14 2.93 -55.52
N LYS A 64 -17.18 2.37 -54.89
CA LYS A 64 -18.35 1.80 -55.59
C LYS A 64 -19.48 2.83 -55.62
N ALA A 65 -20.41 2.72 -56.58
CA ALA A 65 -21.58 3.60 -56.65
C ALA A 65 -22.44 3.47 -55.37
N ALA A 66 -23.19 4.52 -55.02
CA ALA A 66 -24.08 4.50 -53.87
C ALA A 66 -25.09 3.35 -54.01
N LEU A 67 -25.12 2.47 -53.00
CA LEU A 67 -25.98 1.29 -52.97
C LEU A 67 -27.46 1.71 -53.03
N THR A 68 -28.24 1.02 -53.86
CA THR A 68 -29.68 1.23 -53.88
C THR A 68 -30.34 0.54 -52.69
N VAL A 69 -31.50 1.05 -52.24
CA VAL A 69 -32.18 0.56 -51.02
C VAL A 69 -32.56 -0.93 -51.10
N GLU A 70 -32.67 -1.48 -52.31
CA GLU A 70 -32.99 -2.88 -52.58
C GLU A 70 -31.78 -3.82 -52.39
N GLU A 71 -30.55 -3.32 -52.52
CA GLU A 71 -29.29 -4.08 -52.40
C GLU A 71 -28.71 -4.05 -50.97
N ILE A 72 -29.21 -3.16 -50.11
CA ILE A 72 -28.71 -2.97 -48.74
C ILE A 72 -28.81 -4.25 -47.88
N PRO A 73 -29.92 -5.01 -47.87
CA PRO A 73 -30.04 -6.18 -47.02
C PRO A 73 -29.00 -7.26 -47.32
N ASP A 74 -28.76 -7.56 -48.60
CA ASP A 74 -27.78 -8.58 -49.02
C ASP A 74 -26.35 -8.17 -48.62
N VAL A 75 -26.00 -6.89 -48.78
CA VAL A 75 -24.70 -6.35 -48.40
C VAL A 75 -24.51 -6.37 -46.87
N LEU A 76 -25.57 -6.13 -46.09
CA LEU A 76 -25.50 -6.24 -44.63
C LEU A 76 -25.24 -7.68 -44.19
N GLU A 77 -25.80 -8.68 -44.86
CA GLU A 77 -25.52 -10.10 -44.57
C GLU A 77 -24.04 -10.43 -44.78
N GLU A 78 -23.43 -9.96 -45.88
CA GLU A 78 -21.98 -10.11 -46.13
C GLU A 78 -21.15 -9.42 -45.02
N ILE A 79 -21.55 -8.23 -44.59
CA ILE A 79 -20.86 -7.49 -43.51
C ILE A 79 -20.93 -8.25 -42.18
N HIS A 80 -22.08 -8.87 -41.86
CA HIS A 80 -22.21 -9.68 -40.66
C HIS A 80 -21.24 -10.86 -40.64
N GLU A 81 -21.12 -11.57 -41.76
CA GLU A 81 -20.21 -12.72 -41.88
C GLU A 81 -18.74 -12.29 -41.68
N GLN A 82 -18.35 -11.17 -42.30
CA GLN A 82 -16.99 -10.63 -42.16
C GLN A 82 -16.68 -10.13 -40.74
N ILE A 83 -17.63 -9.46 -40.09
CA ILE A 83 -17.46 -9.03 -38.69
C ILE A 83 -17.34 -10.25 -37.78
N ALA A 84 -18.15 -11.29 -38.01
CA ALA A 84 -18.05 -12.54 -37.25
C ALA A 84 -16.68 -13.21 -37.39
N GLU A 85 -16.10 -13.23 -38.60
CA GLU A 85 -14.75 -13.76 -38.84
C GLU A 85 -13.68 -12.95 -38.08
N ILE A 86 -13.77 -11.62 -38.11
CA ILE A 86 -12.84 -10.73 -37.39
C ILE A 86 -12.92 -10.97 -35.88
N VAL A 87 -14.13 -11.08 -35.32
CA VAL A 87 -14.36 -11.37 -33.89
C VAL A 87 -13.77 -12.73 -33.52
N ALA A 88 -14.03 -13.76 -34.32
CA ALA A 88 -13.53 -15.11 -34.08
C ALA A 88 -11.99 -15.15 -34.08
N LYS A 89 -11.36 -14.54 -35.08
CA LYS A 89 -9.90 -14.45 -35.18
C LYS A 89 -9.30 -13.76 -33.96
N ARG A 90 -9.86 -12.62 -33.56
CA ARG A 90 -9.36 -11.86 -32.41
C ARG A 90 -9.53 -12.60 -31.09
N SER A 91 -10.64 -13.31 -30.91
CA SER A 91 -10.84 -14.15 -29.72
C SER A 91 -9.77 -15.23 -29.57
N VAL A 92 -9.31 -15.81 -30.69
CA VAL A 92 -8.20 -16.78 -30.69
C VAL A 92 -6.87 -16.09 -30.36
N GLU A 93 -6.60 -14.92 -30.93
CA GLU A 93 -5.41 -14.13 -30.62
C GLU A 93 -5.35 -13.72 -29.15
N ASP A 94 -6.47 -13.27 -28.58
CA ASP A 94 -6.57 -12.87 -27.17
C ASP A 94 -6.34 -14.06 -26.23
N LYS A 95 -6.92 -15.23 -26.52
CA LYS A 95 -6.66 -16.47 -25.77
C LYS A 95 -5.20 -16.89 -25.83
N LEU A 96 -4.58 -16.81 -27.02
CA LEU A 96 -3.17 -17.13 -27.19
C LEU A 96 -2.29 -16.17 -26.39
N ASN A 97 -2.57 -14.86 -26.46
CA ASN A 97 -1.85 -13.84 -25.71
C ASN A 97 -1.96 -14.07 -24.20
N GLN A 98 -3.14 -14.47 -23.70
CA GLN A 98 -3.33 -14.80 -22.29
C GLN A 98 -2.44 -15.98 -21.88
N VAL A 99 -2.44 -17.08 -22.64
CA VAL A 99 -1.60 -18.26 -22.35
C VAL A 99 -0.10 -17.92 -22.42
N VAL A 100 0.31 -17.09 -23.38
CA VAL A 100 1.70 -16.62 -23.49
C VAL A 100 2.08 -15.77 -22.29
N ALA A 101 1.20 -14.86 -21.86
CA ALA A 101 1.44 -14.01 -20.69
C ALA A 101 1.57 -14.83 -19.40
N GLU A 102 0.68 -15.80 -19.18
CA GLU A 102 0.74 -16.73 -18.04
C GLU A 102 2.07 -17.51 -18.03
N LYS A 103 2.49 -18.05 -19.19
CA LYS A 103 3.75 -18.80 -19.29
C LYS A 103 5.00 -17.93 -19.11
N MET A 104 4.95 -16.67 -19.54
CA MET A 104 6.03 -15.72 -19.31
C MET A 104 6.14 -15.35 -17.83
N GLN A 105 5.01 -15.19 -17.14
CA GLN A 105 4.95 -14.93 -15.71
C GLN A 105 5.52 -16.11 -14.91
N GLU A 106 5.11 -17.33 -15.21
CA GLU A 106 5.62 -18.55 -14.57
C GLU A 106 7.15 -18.67 -14.71
N ARG A 107 7.68 -18.47 -15.94
CA ARG A 107 9.13 -18.46 -16.18
C ARG A 107 9.86 -17.33 -15.44
N HIS A 108 9.24 -16.16 -15.35
CA HIS A 108 9.82 -15.04 -14.61
C HIS A 108 9.95 -15.37 -13.12
N GLU A 109 8.91 -15.98 -12.54
CA GLU A 109 8.92 -16.42 -11.14
C GLU A 109 9.97 -17.50 -10.87
N GLU A 110 10.08 -18.50 -11.75
CA GLU A 110 11.13 -19.52 -11.67
C GLU A 110 12.53 -18.91 -11.75
N TYR A 111 12.76 -18.00 -12.70
CA TYR A 111 14.03 -17.32 -12.87
C TYR A 111 14.41 -16.49 -11.63
N ILE A 112 13.46 -15.75 -11.06
CA ILE A 112 13.68 -14.99 -9.81
C ILE A 112 14.02 -15.94 -8.66
N LYS A 113 13.34 -17.10 -8.55
CA LYS A 113 13.64 -18.11 -7.54
C LYS A 113 15.04 -18.69 -7.69
N GLU A 114 15.49 -18.91 -8.93
CA GLU A 114 16.85 -19.37 -9.21
C GLU A 114 17.90 -18.34 -8.78
N ILE A 115 17.72 -17.07 -9.14
CA ILE A 115 18.61 -15.97 -8.69
C ILE A 115 18.64 -15.90 -7.17
N LYS A 116 17.48 -15.97 -6.50
CA LYS A 116 17.41 -15.99 -5.03
C LYS A 116 18.24 -17.14 -4.46
N THR A 117 18.10 -18.33 -5.02
CA THR A 117 18.85 -19.52 -4.60
C THR A 117 20.36 -19.33 -4.80
N GLN A 118 20.77 -18.74 -5.91
CA GLN A 118 22.18 -18.48 -6.22
C GLN A 118 22.78 -17.43 -5.28
N VAL A 119 22.09 -16.31 -5.04
CA VAL A 119 22.51 -15.28 -4.08
C VAL A 119 22.59 -15.85 -2.67
N LEU A 120 21.62 -16.69 -2.26
CA LEU A 120 21.65 -17.37 -0.97
C LEU A 120 22.86 -18.31 -0.86
N LYS A 121 23.18 -19.09 -1.90
CA LYS A 121 24.38 -19.95 -1.93
C LYS A 121 25.68 -19.14 -1.85
N GLU A 122 25.77 -18.03 -2.58
CA GLU A 122 26.94 -17.13 -2.54
C GLU A 122 27.07 -16.40 -1.19
N THR A 123 25.96 -16.18 -0.49
CA THR A 123 25.89 -15.55 0.84
C THR A 123 25.89 -16.58 1.99
N ALA A 124 25.93 -17.89 1.69
CA ALA A 124 25.90 -18.97 2.68
C ALA A 124 27.32 -19.41 3.09
N GLY A 125 27.91 -18.64 3.99
CA GLY A 125 28.77 -19.19 5.04
C GLY A 125 28.12 -18.94 6.42
N PRO A 126 28.39 -19.77 7.45
CA PRO A 126 28.05 -19.41 8.83
C PRO A 126 28.94 -18.22 9.17
N GLU A 127 28.36 -17.12 9.66
CA GLU A 127 29.07 -15.96 10.20
C GLU A 127 30.38 -15.59 9.49
N ASN A 128 30.35 -14.68 8.52
CA ASN A 128 31.60 -14.18 7.97
C ASN A 128 32.42 -13.44 9.06
N ALA A 129 33.74 -13.33 8.88
CA ALA A 129 34.63 -12.67 9.83
C ALA A 129 34.22 -11.22 10.16
N GLN A 130 33.47 -10.56 9.26
CA GLN A 130 32.96 -9.21 9.47
C GLN A 130 31.76 -9.19 10.43
N THR A 131 30.84 -10.16 10.32
CA THR A 131 29.67 -10.32 11.20
C THR A 131 30.11 -10.63 12.62
N LEU A 132 31.05 -11.57 12.81
CA LEU A 132 31.62 -11.88 14.12
C LEU A 132 32.34 -10.69 14.75
N LYS A 133 33.12 -9.95 13.95
CA LYS A 133 33.79 -8.73 14.42
C LYS A 133 32.80 -7.64 14.81
N LYS A 134 31.67 -7.52 14.10
CA LYS A 134 30.59 -6.58 14.41
C LYS A 134 29.86 -6.99 15.69
N LEU A 135 29.53 -8.28 15.84
CA LEU A 135 28.93 -8.83 17.05
C LEU A 135 29.83 -8.59 18.27
N ALA A 136 31.10 -8.98 18.20
CA ALA A 136 32.07 -8.76 19.29
C ALA A 136 32.24 -7.28 19.65
N ARG A 137 32.14 -6.37 18.65
CA ARG A 137 32.16 -4.92 18.91
C ARG A 137 30.90 -4.46 19.63
N LEU A 138 29.72 -4.94 19.24
CA LEU A 138 28.45 -4.61 19.87
C LEU A 138 28.38 -5.16 21.30
N GLU A 139 28.80 -6.41 21.52
CA GLU A 139 28.89 -7.01 22.85
C GLU A 139 29.86 -6.24 23.74
N LYS A 140 31.03 -5.83 23.22
CA LYS A 140 31.97 -4.99 23.97
C LYS A 140 31.40 -3.62 24.31
N MET A 141 30.61 -3.01 23.40
CA MET A 141 29.93 -1.74 23.65
C MET A 141 28.79 -1.88 24.67
N ASN A 142 28.01 -2.96 24.63
CA ASN A 142 26.97 -3.25 25.63
C ASN A 142 27.55 -3.61 27.01
N ALA A 143 28.63 -4.39 27.04
CA ALA A 143 29.32 -4.77 28.27
C ALA A 143 30.05 -3.58 28.90
N ALA A 144 30.51 -2.64 28.08
CA ALA A 144 30.89 -1.31 28.53
C ALA A 144 29.62 -0.52 28.88
N LYS A 145 28.95 -0.91 29.98
CA LYS A 145 28.03 -0.02 30.68
C LYS A 145 28.81 1.28 30.89
N PRO A 146 28.44 2.39 30.24
CA PRO A 146 28.96 3.69 30.68
C PRO A 146 28.68 3.70 32.17
N LEU A 147 29.68 4.00 33.01
CA LEU A 147 29.46 4.31 34.42
C LEU A 147 28.18 5.13 34.46
N SER A 148 27.10 4.55 34.99
CA SER A 148 25.75 5.11 35.01
C SER A 148 25.94 6.58 35.22
N SER A 149 25.70 7.36 34.15
CA SER A 149 26.12 8.76 34.13
C SER A 149 25.69 9.39 35.44
N ALA A 150 26.46 10.28 36.07
CA ALA A 150 26.05 10.88 37.35
C ALA A 150 24.58 11.38 37.30
N VAL A 151 24.12 11.77 36.11
CA VAL A 151 22.74 12.06 35.74
C VAL A 151 21.74 10.94 36.05
N GLU A 152 22.04 9.66 35.76
CA GLU A 152 21.19 8.50 36.04
C GLU A 152 21.09 8.20 37.54
N ILE A 153 22.20 8.33 38.28
CA ILE A 153 22.24 8.18 39.75
C ILE A 153 21.45 9.30 40.44
N LEU A 154 21.49 10.51 39.89
CA LEU A 154 20.78 11.69 40.40
C LEU A 154 19.32 11.77 39.94
N ARG A 155 18.81 10.77 39.20
CA ARG A 155 17.40 10.78 38.77
C ARG A 155 16.48 10.59 39.96
N PRO A 156 15.39 11.38 40.05
CA PRO A 156 14.36 11.18 41.05
C PRO A 156 13.84 9.73 41.06
N GLN A 157 13.78 9.12 42.24
CA GLN A 157 13.24 7.77 42.47
C GLN A 157 11.93 7.79 43.27
N ALA A 158 11.66 8.89 43.97
CA ALA A 158 10.52 9.05 44.85
C ALA A 158 9.77 10.36 44.54
N PRO A 159 8.43 10.42 44.75
CA PRO A 159 7.65 11.63 44.49
C PRO A 159 8.18 12.87 45.21
N GLU A 160 8.77 12.70 46.40
CA GLU A 160 9.32 13.77 47.24
C GLU A 160 10.59 14.40 46.64
N GLU A 161 11.25 13.72 45.71
CA GLU A 161 12.44 14.22 45.01
C GLU A 161 12.09 15.14 43.82
N ILE A 162 10.80 15.22 43.45
CA ILE A 162 10.29 16.17 42.45
C ILE A 162 9.92 17.49 43.16
N ILE A 163 10.89 18.39 43.27
CA ILE A 163 10.75 19.63 44.04
C ILE A 163 9.80 20.64 43.37
N GLY A 164 8.82 21.14 44.14
CA GLY A 164 7.94 22.24 43.71
C GLY A 164 6.84 21.85 42.72
N GLN A 165 6.59 20.55 42.56
CA GLN A 165 5.51 20.00 41.71
C GLN A 165 4.59 19.05 42.50
N GLU A 166 4.42 19.28 43.80
CA GLU A 166 3.69 18.38 44.70
C GLU A 166 2.24 18.17 44.25
N SER A 167 1.56 19.26 43.84
CA SER A 167 0.18 19.21 43.33
C SER A 167 0.08 18.45 42.00
N ALA A 168 1.04 18.63 41.10
CA ALA A 168 1.10 17.93 39.82
C ALA A 168 1.39 16.44 40.01
N MET A 169 2.32 16.10 40.91
CA MET A 169 2.60 14.70 41.29
C MET A 169 1.38 14.03 41.90
N GLN A 170 0.67 14.71 42.81
CA GLN A 170 -0.55 14.16 43.41
C GLN A 170 -1.64 13.92 42.35
N ALA A 171 -1.81 14.85 41.40
CA ALA A 171 -2.75 14.68 40.30
C ALA A 171 -2.37 13.51 39.38
N LEU A 172 -1.09 13.37 39.06
CA LEU A 172 -0.55 12.30 38.22
C LEU A 172 -0.75 10.92 38.87
N LEU A 173 -0.40 10.79 40.16
CA LEU A 173 -0.63 9.58 40.94
C LEU A 173 -2.11 9.21 40.99
N ALA A 174 -2.98 10.18 41.27
CA ALA A 174 -4.42 9.95 41.35
C ALA A 174 -5.03 9.51 40.00
N LYS A 175 -4.49 9.98 38.87
CA LYS A 175 -4.95 9.61 37.53
C LYS A 175 -4.42 8.27 37.04
N LEU A 176 -3.24 7.86 37.50
CA LEU A 176 -2.66 6.55 37.17
C LEU A 176 -3.18 5.43 38.08
N ALA A 177 -3.51 5.72 39.34
CA ALA A 177 -3.97 4.73 40.31
C ALA A 177 -5.45 4.32 40.17
N THR A 178 -6.09 4.56 39.02
CA THR A 178 -7.48 4.17 38.76
C THR A 178 -7.54 2.81 38.06
N PRO A 179 -8.59 1.98 38.26
CA PRO A 179 -8.75 0.71 37.54
C PRO A 179 -8.72 0.84 36.01
N TYR A 180 -9.08 2.03 35.52
CA TYR A 180 -8.98 2.43 34.13
C TYR A 180 -8.12 3.70 34.07
N PRO A 181 -6.78 3.58 33.93
CA PRO A 181 -5.90 4.74 33.79
C PRO A 181 -6.32 5.60 32.60
N GLN A 182 -6.43 6.91 32.81
CA GLN A 182 -6.73 7.85 31.72
C GLN A 182 -5.44 8.26 31.00
N HIS A 183 -5.55 8.66 29.73
CA HIS A 183 -4.44 9.35 29.06
C HIS A 183 -4.20 10.72 29.70
N ILE A 184 -2.93 11.08 29.89
CA ILE A 184 -2.52 12.27 30.65
C ILE A 184 -1.66 13.16 29.76
N LEU A 185 -2.05 14.43 29.63
CA LEU A 185 -1.23 15.46 28.99
C LEU A 185 -0.50 16.25 30.08
N ILE A 186 0.84 16.18 30.09
CA ILE A 186 1.67 16.97 31.00
C ILE A 186 2.19 18.20 30.25
N TYR A 187 1.65 19.37 30.57
CA TYR A 187 2.07 20.64 29.96
C TYR A 187 2.94 21.45 30.92
N GLY A 188 4.02 22.01 30.40
CA GLY A 188 4.90 22.91 31.15
C GLY A 188 6.17 23.26 30.36
N PRO A 189 6.98 24.22 30.85
CA PRO A 189 8.25 24.59 30.22
C PRO A 189 9.21 23.39 30.07
N PRO A 190 10.20 23.46 29.16
CA PRO A 190 11.25 22.44 29.09
C PRO A 190 12.07 22.43 30.39
N GLY A 191 12.55 21.25 30.80
CA GLY A 191 13.43 21.09 31.97
C GLY A 191 12.75 21.10 33.35
N VAL A 192 11.41 21.20 33.43
CA VAL A 192 10.67 21.16 34.71
C VAL A 192 10.49 19.76 35.31
N GLY A 193 11.04 18.72 34.67
CA GLY A 193 11.00 17.35 35.18
C GLY A 193 9.78 16.51 34.75
N LYS A 194 9.10 16.85 33.65
CA LYS A 194 7.91 16.12 33.13
C LYS A 194 8.17 14.61 32.98
N THR A 195 9.26 14.25 32.33
CA THR A 195 9.67 12.85 32.10
C THR A 195 9.97 12.13 33.42
N SER A 196 10.69 12.79 34.33
CA SER A 196 11.00 12.23 35.65
C SER A 196 9.74 12.02 36.50
N ALA A 197 8.80 12.98 36.46
CA ALA A 197 7.52 12.89 37.14
C ALA A 197 6.69 11.69 36.66
N ALA A 198 6.58 11.50 35.33
CA ALA A 198 5.91 10.34 34.74
C ALA A 198 6.50 9.01 35.21
N ARG A 199 7.83 8.89 35.20
CA ARG A 199 8.54 7.69 35.66
C ARG A 199 8.30 7.40 37.13
N VAL A 200 8.54 8.39 37.98
CA VAL A 200 8.36 8.27 39.44
C VAL A 200 6.91 7.92 39.77
N ALA A 201 5.95 8.51 39.07
CA ALA A 201 4.54 8.23 39.30
C ALA A 201 4.18 6.77 38.97
N LEU A 202 4.62 6.24 37.82
CA LEU A 202 4.38 4.83 37.50
C LEU A 202 5.04 3.91 38.53
N GLU A 203 6.31 4.13 38.87
CA GLU A 203 7.05 3.33 39.86
C GLU A 203 6.42 3.37 41.26
N THR A 204 5.73 4.46 41.59
CA THR A 204 4.97 4.59 42.83
C THR A 204 3.65 3.81 42.75
N VAL A 205 2.89 3.99 41.67
CA VAL A 205 1.57 3.36 41.50
C VAL A 205 1.67 1.84 41.38
N LYS A 206 2.72 1.29 40.77
CA LYS A 206 2.99 -0.16 40.74
C LYS A 206 3.03 -0.82 42.12
N LYS A 207 3.34 -0.05 43.17
CA LYS A 207 3.46 -0.54 44.56
C LYS A 207 2.13 -0.51 45.32
N PHE A 208 1.06 0.03 44.74
CA PHE A 208 -0.25 0.07 45.37
C PHE A 208 -0.92 -1.30 45.30
N GLN A 209 -1.71 -1.66 46.33
CA GLN A 209 -2.38 -2.97 46.38
C GLN A 209 -3.34 -3.19 45.21
N ASP A 210 -4.09 -2.15 44.83
CA ASP A 210 -5.09 -2.20 43.75
C ASP A 210 -4.57 -1.55 42.45
N SER A 211 -3.26 -1.66 42.20
CA SER A 211 -2.65 -1.06 41.01
C SER A 211 -3.16 -1.72 39.73
N PRO A 212 -3.51 -0.94 38.69
CA PRO A 212 -3.81 -1.47 37.36
C PRO A 212 -2.53 -1.94 36.62
N PHE A 213 -1.33 -1.60 37.15
CA PHE A 213 -0.04 -1.93 36.54
C PHE A 213 0.67 -3.04 37.32
N GLY A 214 1.23 -4.01 36.59
CA GLY A 214 2.12 -5.02 37.16
C GLY A 214 3.46 -4.43 37.65
N LEU A 215 4.15 -5.15 38.53
CA LEU A 215 5.49 -4.75 39.00
C LEU A 215 6.51 -4.65 37.85
N ASP A 216 6.32 -5.47 36.82
CA ASP A 216 7.09 -5.52 35.59
C ASP A 216 6.56 -4.60 34.47
N ALA A 217 5.50 -3.83 34.72
CA ALA A 217 4.91 -2.97 33.70
C ALA A 217 5.95 -1.99 33.11
N PRO A 218 6.14 -1.95 31.79
CA PRO A 218 7.19 -1.13 31.19
C PRO A 218 6.84 0.35 31.23
N ILE A 219 7.87 1.20 31.32
CA ILE A 219 7.77 2.61 30.91
C ILE A 219 8.64 2.81 29.68
N ILE A 220 7.99 3.09 28.55
CA ILE A 220 8.67 3.36 27.29
C ILE A 220 8.67 4.87 27.10
N GLU A 221 9.85 5.47 27.14
CA GLU A 221 10.05 6.91 26.93
C GLU A 221 10.55 7.15 25.51
N VAL A 222 9.87 8.03 24.78
CA VAL A 222 10.28 8.44 23.44
C VAL A 222 10.13 9.94 23.26
N ASP A 223 11.03 10.52 22.48
CA ASP A 223 10.94 11.92 22.05
C ASP A 223 10.23 11.97 20.68
N GLY A 224 9.09 12.67 20.64
CA GLY A 224 8.26 12.83 19.45
C GLY A 224 9.01 13.43 18.26
N THR A 225 10.04 14.26 18.50
CA THR A 225 10.87 14.85 17.43
C THR A 225 11.71 13.80 16.69
N THR A 226 11.97 12.65 17.34
CA THR A 226 12.78 11.55 16.80
C THR A 226 11.97 10.50 16.05
N LEU A 227 10.64 10.53 16.20
CA LEU A 227 9.73 9.62 15.53
C LEU A 227 9.60 10.03 14.05
N ARG A 228 10.40 9.39 13.20
CA ARG A 228 10.30 9.53 11.74
C ARG A 228 9.40 8.45 11.17
N TRP A 229 8.43 8.87 10.37
CA TRP A 229 7.58 7.98 9.59
C TRP A 229 8.04 7.97 8.13
N ASP A 230 8.10 6.78 7.53
CA ASP A 230 8.33 6.61 6.10
C ASP A 230 6.97 6.56 5.37
N PRO A 231 6.71 7.43 4.38
CA PRO A 231 5.49 7.41 3.57
C PRO A 231 5.16 6.08 2.89
N ARG A 232 6.16 5.22 2.72
CA ARG A 232 6.00 3.88 2.16
C ARG A 232 5.62 2.83 3.21
N ASP A 233 5.36 3.26 4.45
CA ASP A 233 5.06 2.45 5.63
C ASP A 233 6.12 1.37 5.94
N VAL A 234 7.33 1.48 5.38
CA VAL A 234 8.44 0.51 5.54
C VAL A 234 8.89 0.38 6.99
N THR A 235 8.68 1.42 7.79
CA THR A 235 8.90 1.40 9.22
C THR A 235 7.88 2.29 9.90
N ASN A 236 7.12 1.73 10.83
CA ASN A 236 6.26 2.48 11.72
C ASN A 236 6.74 2.27 13.16
N PRO A 237 7.51 3.21 13.73
CA PRO A 237 8.06 3.04 15.07
C PRO A 237 6.97 2.97 16.15
N LEU A 238 5.80 3.56 15.92
CA LEU A 238 4.72 3.59 16.91
C LEU A 238 3.94 2.27 16.97
N LEU A 239 3.44 1.81 15.83
CA LEU A 239 2.57 0.62 15.75
C LEU A 239 3.31 -0.68 15.39
N GLY A 240 4.56 -0.57 14.97
CA GLY A 240 5.27 -1.69 14.36
C GLY A 240 4.92 -1.85 12.89
N SER A 241 5.64 -2.75 12.24
CA SER A 241 5.56 -2.93 10.79
C SER A 241 5.76 -4.39 10.42
N VAL A 242 4.95 -4.89 9.49
CA VAL A 242 5.06 -6.24 8.94
C VAL A 242 5.42 -6.12 7.46
N HIS A 243 6.62 -6.55 7.08
CA HIS A 243 7.09 -6.44 5.70
C HIS A 243 7.59 -7.77 5.16
N ASP A 244 7.46 -7.90 3.84
CA ASP A 244 8.00 -9.02 3.07
C ASP A 244 9.49 -9.24 3.40
N PRO A 245 9.93 -10.49 3.70
CA PRO A 245 11.29 -10.80 4.14
C PRO A 245 12.41 -10.27 3.24
N ILE A 246 12.11 -10.02 1.96
CA ILE A 246 13.05 -9.53 0.94
C ILE A 246 13.59 -8.13 1.30
N TYR A 247 12.83 -7.31 2.03
CA TYR A 247 13.19 -5.90 2.27
C TYR A 247 13.83 -5.63 3.64
N GLN A 248 13.85 -6.58 4.58
CA GLN A 248 14.23 -6.27 5.98
C GLN A 248 15.29 -7.15 6.64
N GLY A 249 15.97 -8.04 5.92
CA GLY A 249 17.00 -8.88 6.56
C GLY A 249 16.40 -9.75 7.67
N ALA A 250 15.21 -10.29 7.42
CA ALA A 250 14.50 -11.16 8.32
C ALA A 250 15.35 -12.38 8.71
N ARG A 251 15.04 -13.00 9.86
CA ARG A 251 15.69 -14.27 10.25
C ARG A 251 15.56 -15.31 9.12
N ARG A 252 16.66 -16.02 8.83
CA ARG A 252 16.82 -16.92 7.66
C ARG A 252 15.68 -17.94 7.51
N ASP A 253 15.22 -18.49 8.62
CA ASP A 253 14.13 -19.46 8.72
C ASP A 253 12.76 -18.90 8.26
N MET A 254 12.51 -17.60 8.46
CA MET A 254 11.28 -16.95 7.99
C MET A 254 11.36 -16.52 6.53
N ALA A 255 12.56 -16.14 6.07
CA ALA A 255 12.81 -15.78 4.67
C ALA A 255 12.65 -16.98 3.72
N ASP A 256 13.05 -18.18 4.15
CA ASP A 256 12.91 -19.43 3.39
C ASP A 256 11.44 -19.85 3.20
N ALA A 257 10.55 -19.44 4.12
CA ALA A 257 9.12 -19.70 4.06
C ALA A 257 8.29 -18.56 3.44
N GLY A 258 8.92 -17.44 3.08
CA GLY A 258 8.23 -16.24 2.58
C GLY A 258 7.33 -15.56 3.63
N VAL A 259 7.55 -15.81 4.92
CA VAL A 259 6.72 -15.30 6.01
C VAL A 259 7.30 -13.97 6.50
N PRO A 260 6.56 -12.84 6.39
CA PRO A 260 7.05 -11.53 6.82
C PRO A 260 7.32 -11.50 8.34
N GLU A 261 8.45 -10.92 8.74
CA GLU A 261 8.81 -10.77 10.15
C GLU A 261 8.10 -9.52 10.72
N PRO A 262 7.23 -9.66 11.74
CA PRO A 262 6.62 -8.52 12.38
C PRO A 262 7.63 -7.83 13.29
N LYS A 263 7.90 -6.55 13.03
CA LYS A 263 8.60 -5.67 13.97
C LYS A 263 7.57 -4.99 14.85
N LEU A 264 7.70 -5.18 16.16
CA LEU A 264 6.85 -4.53 17.16
C LEU A 264 7.12 -3.02 17.19
N GLY A 265 6.09 -2.26 17.55
CA GLY A 265 6.19 -0.82 17.77
C GLY A 265 6.22 -0.46 19.25
N LEU A 266 6.46 0.82 19.53
CA LEU A 266 6.51 1.37 20.89
C LEU A 266 5.21 1.14 21.68
N VAL A 267 4.05 1.08 21.00
CA VAL A 267 2.78 0.75 21.64
C VAL A 267 2.77 -0.69 22.15
N ASN A 268 3.35 -1.63 21.39
CA ASN A 268 3.48 -3.02 21.82
C ASN A 268 4.49 -3.14 22.96
N ASP A 269 5.61 -2.42 22.88
CA ASP A 269 6.64 -2.42 23.92
C ASP A 269 6.11 -1.82 25.25
N ALA A 270 5.16 -0.90 25.16
CA ALA A 270 4.49 -0.28 26.31
C ALA A 270 3.24 -1.05 26.80
N HIS A 271 2.95 -2.22 26.23
CA HIS A 271 1.76 -3.00 26.60
C HIS A 271 1.73 -3.29 28.11
N THR A 272 0.56 -3.14 28.74
CA THR A 272 0.35 -3.20 30.21
C THR A 272 1.11 -2.17 31.05
N GLY A 273 1.77 -1.20 30.40
CA GLY A 273 2.56 -0.16 31.05
C GLY A 273 2.20 1.24 30.57
N VAL A 274 3.21 2.10 30.43
CA VAL A 274 3.05 3.49 30.03
C VAL A 274 3.96 3.83 28.85
N LEU A 275 3.38 4.38 27.79
CA LEU A 275 4.12 5.05 26.72
C LEU A 275 4.16 6.55 27.02
N PHE A 276 5.34 7.08 27.35
CA PHE A 276 5.57 8.50 27.53
C PHE A 276 6.17 9.10 26.27
N ILE A 277 5.46 10.07 25.67
CA ILE A 277 5.90 10.78 24.47
C ILE A 277 6.23 12.22 24.86
N ASP A 278 7.51 12.56 24.89
CA ASP A 278 7.95 13.95 25.04
C ASP A 278 7.77 14.70 23.71
N GLU A 279 7.56 16.01 23.77
CA GLU A 279 7.38 16.85 22.58
C GLU A 279 6.35 16.29 21.56
N ILE A 280 5.23 15.74 22.06
CA ILE A 280 4.15 15.18 21.23
C ILE A 280 3.62 16.17 20.16
N GLY A 281 3.73 17.48 20.41
CA GLY A 281 3.34 18.53 19.46
C GLY A 281 4.21 18.59 18.20
N GLU A 282 5.42 18.02 18.24
CA GLU A 282 6.36 17.97 17.12
C GLU A 282 6.24 16.67 16.30
N MET A 283 5.33 15.76 16.69
CA MET A 283 5.08 14.53 15.94
C MET A 283 4.44 14.82 14.59
N ASP A 284 4.77 14.00 13.61
CA ASP A 284 4.12 14.05 12.30
C ASP A 284 2.59 13.83 12.43
N PRO A 285 1.74 14.64 11.76
CA PRO A 285 0.29 14.50 11.85
C PRO A 285 -0.23 13.10 11.49
N SER A 286 0.44 12.37 10.59
CA SER A 286 0.07 11.00 10.25
C SER A 286 0.29 10.03 11.43
N LEU A 287 1.37 10.22 12.19
CA LEU A 287 1.63 9.44 13.41
C LEU A 287 0.65 9.81 14.52
N LEU A 288 0.27 11.09 14.65
CA LEU A 288 -0.76 11.53 15.60
C LEU A 288 -2.12 10.88 15.31
N ASN A 289 -2.52 10.77 14.04
CA ASN A 289 -3.76 10.07 13.66
C ASN A 289 -3.68 8.57 13.97
N LYS A 290 -2.53 7.94 13.75
CA LYS A 290 -2.30 6.53 14.11
C LYS A 290 -2.33 6.33 15.62
N LEU A 291 -1.76 7.25 16.39
CA LEU A 291 -1.82 7.25 17.85
C LEU A 291 -3.26 7.40 18.33
N LEU A 292 -4.05 8.31 17.73
CA LEU A 292 -5.46 8.49 18.10
C LEU A 292 -6.25 7.18 18.05
N LYS A 293 -6.05 6.38 16.99
CA LYS A 293 -6.70 5.07 16.87
C LYS A 293 -6.33 4.12 18.01
N VAL A 294 -5.07 4.14 18.46
CA VAL A 294 -4.61 3.35 19.61
C VAL A 294 -5.23 3.82 20.93
N LEU A 295 -5.55 5.11 21.04
CA LEU A 295 -6.21 5.67 22.24
C LEU A 295 -7.73 5.42 22.24
N GLU A 296 -8.33 5.15 21.08
CA GLU A 296 -9.75 4.82 20.95
C GLU A 296 -10.04 3.33 21.22
N ASP A 297 -9.08 2.45 20.89
CA ASP A 297 -9.13 0.99 21.10
C ASP A 297 -8.80 0.59 22.55
#